data_AF-C4XPR7-F1
#
_entry.id   AF-C4XPR7-F1
#
_cell.length_a   1.000
_cell.length_b   1.000
_cell.length_c   1.000
_cell.angle_alpha   90.00
_cell.angle_beta   90.00
_cell.angle_gamma   90.00
#
_symmetry.space_group_name_H-M   'P 1'
#
loop_
_entity.id
_entity.type
_entity.pdbx_description
1 polymer ?
#
loop_
_entity_poly.entity_id
_entity_poly.type
_entity_poly.pdbx_seq_one_letter_code
_entity_poly.pdbx_strand_id
1 'polypeptide(L)'
;MRGAMGKAKTGQTPGNRLATGNFRGELGSWGLAVALAFGRRLLARPAAGAYLSGLADRCFAPGGAPAPPPPQAGALADGVVSLLRRTGPFPGRIGVDGLPGSGKSSLAAALGERLCLDVVCLDHTNLDKPRDLHRPFAIHEHHRLLRTQDIAPLDAIIYIDDPVEAAMARVLTRKRGAYLLEILDFTLHKRIGDLAFALADGLALTVPGSAVRLKRRPADGYRHRQRIDDAVAERGGDAAGRSLEEALFLLAGLAPRHGFTAYLNAQALTADLFGALADCLPGSVLGRRGR
;
A
#
# COMPACT_ATOMS: atom_id res chain seq x y z
N MET A 1 47.01 71.29 49.33
CA MET A 1 47.96 70.16 49.31
C MET A 1 47.65 69.26 48.12
N ARG A 2 48.70 68.68 47.54
CA ARG A 2 48.80 68.01 46.23
C ARG A 2 48.08 66.65 46.16
N GLY A 3 47.72 66.20 44.95
CA GLY A 3 47.40 64.80 44.64
C GLY A 3 46.41 64.64 43.48
N ALA A 4 46.84 64.87 42.24
CA ALA A 4 47.19 63.83 41.24
C ALA A 4 45.99 63.16 40.54
N MET A 5 45.64 63.70 39.36
CA MET A 5 44.78 63.08 38.34
C MET A 5 45.48 61.87 37.71
N GLY A 6 44.88 60.69 37.85
CA GLY A 6 45.25 59.48 37.10
C GLY A 6 44.38 59.30 35.85
N LYS A 7 45.02 59.29 34.67
CA LYS A 7 44.40 58.95 33.38
C LYS A 7 44.14 57.44 33.29
N ALA A 8 42.89 57.04 33.07
CA ALA A 8 42.53 55.66 32.75
C ALA A 8 42.72 55.39 31.24
N LYS A 9 43.45 54.31 30.94
CA LYS A 9 43.76 53.80 29.60
C LYS A 9 42.53 53.15 28.95
N THR A 10 42.34 53.44 27.67
CA THR A 10 41.41 52.79 26.75
C THR A 10 41.83 51.34 26.49
N GLY A 11 41.01 50.39 26.95
CA GLY A 11 41.15 48.97 26.62
C GLY A 11 40.55 48.67 25.24
N GLN A 12 41.41 48.39 24.27
CA GLN A 12 41.02 47.80 22.99
C GLN A 12 40.41 46.41 23.22
N THR A 13 39.20 46.21 22.71
CA THR A 13 38.56 44.88 22.60
C THR A 13 39.27 44.09 21.49
N PRO A 14 39.63 42.81 21.70
CA PRO A 14 40.21 41.99 20.64
C PRO A 14 39.15 41.71 19.58
N GLY A 15 39.43 42.13 18.35
CA GLY A 15 38.58 41.85 17.20
C GLY A 15 38.50 40.35 16.94
N ASN A 16 37.31 39.78 17.10
CA ASN A 16 36.96 38.48 16.55
C ASN A 16 36.97 38.57 15.01
N ARG A 17 38.14 38.33 14.40
CA ARG A 17 38.19 37.92 13.00
C ARG A 17 37.66 36.49 12.92
N LEU A 18 36.36 36.35 12.70
CA LEU A 18 35.80 35.12 12.15
C LEU A 18 36.49 34.86 10.82
N ALA A 19 37.35 33.85 10.80
CA ALA A 19 37.90 33.31 9.58
C ALA A 19 36.72 32.84 8.71
N THR A 20 36.40 33.60 7.68
CA THR A 20 35.55 33.16 6.56
C THR A 20 36.34 32.17 5.70
N GLY A 21 36.72 31.05 6.32
CA GLY A 21 37.27 29.91 5.61
C GLY A 21 36.18 29.31 4.73
N ASN A 22 36.50 29.15 3.44
CA ASN A 22 35.92 28.30 2.39
C ASN A 22 34.84 27.25 2.76
N PHE A 23 33.75 27.65 3.41
CA PHE A 23 32.64 26.75 3.78
C PHE A 23 31.79 26.30 2.58
N ARG A 24 31.99 26.91 1.40
CA ARG A 24 31.24 26.57 0.18
C ARG A 24 31.75 25.32 -0.54
N GLY A 25 33.00 24.90 -0.32
CA GLY A 25 33.58 23.72 -0.98
C GLY A 25 33.18 22.40 -0.32
N GLU A 26 33.11 22.38 1.01
CA GLU A 26 32.83 21.15 1.76
C GLU A 26 31.36 20.75 1.67
N LEU A 27 30.41 21.69 1.80
CA LEU A 27 28.97 21.41 1.74
C LEU A 27 28.53 20.71 0.44
N GLY A 28 29.18 21.01 -0.70
CA GLY A 28 28.89 20.33 -1.97
C GLY A 28 29.33 18.86 -1.99
N SER A 29 30.48 18.55 -1.37
CA SER A 29 31.00 17.18 -1.28
C SER A 29 30.18 16.31 -0.31
N TRP A 30 29.71 16.88 0.80
CA TRP A 30 28.82 16.19 1.74
C TRP A 30 27.45 15.91 1.13
N GLY A 31 26.85 16.90 0.44
CA GLY A 31 25.57 16.71 -0.26
C GLY A 31 25.64 15.60 -1.30
N LEU A 32 26.73 15.53 -2.08
CA LEU A 32 26.95 14.46 -3.05
C LEU A 32 27.19 13.10 -2.38
N ALA A 33 27.98 13.05 -1.30
CA ALA A 33 28.23 11.81 -0.56
C ALA A 33 26.94 11.24 0.06
N VAL A 34 26.09 12.11 0.65
CA VAL A 34 24.77 11.75 1.17
C VAL A 34 23.88 11.23 0.04
N ALA A 35 23.82 11.93 -1.10
CA ALA A 35 23.02 11.51 -2.24
C ALA A 35 23.48 10.16 -2.82
N LEU A 36 24.80 9.92 -2.88
CA LEU A 36 25.37 8.65 -3.35
C LEU A 36 25.15 7.51 -2.36
N ALA A 37 25.30 7.75 -1.06
CA ALA A 37 25.03 6.75 -0.02
C ALA A 37 23.54 6.39 0.01
N PHE A 38 22.66 7.39 -0.09
CA PHE A 38 21.23 7.19 -0.22
C PHE A 38 20.88 6.42 -1.50
N GLY A 39 21.43 6.81 -2.64
CA GLY A 39 21.22 6.12 -3.92
C GLY A 39 21.68 4.66 -3.88
N ARG A 40 22.84 4.38 -3.29
CA ARG A 40 23.35 3.01 -3.11
C ARG A 40 22.43 2.18 -2.22
N ARG A 41 21.94 2.74 -1.12
CA ARG A 41 20.98 2.05 -0.24
C ARG A 41 19.66 1.76 -0.92
N LEU A 42 19.13 2.74 -1.64
CA LEU A 42 17.92 2.57 -2.43
C LEU A 42 18.10 1.44 -3.45
N LEU A 43 19.21 1.41 -4.18
CA LEU A 43 19.52 0.37 -5.18
C LEU A 43 19.80 -1.00 -4.57
N ALA A 44 20.26 -1.08 -3.33
CA ALA A 44 20.45 -2.34 -2.62
C ALA A 44 19.13 -3.00 -2.21
N ARG A 45 18.00 -2.27 -2.24
CA ARG A 45 16.69 -2.83 -1.94
C ARG A 45 16.20 -3.68 -3.12
N PRO A 46 15.80 -4.95 -2.91
CA PRO A 46 15.37 -5.84 -3.99
C PRO A 46 14.24 -5.26 -4.84
N ALA A 47 13.30 -4.53 -4.23
CA ALA A 47 12.15 -4.01 -4.96
C ALA A 47 12.47 -2.78 -5.80
N ALA A 48 13.38 -1.92 -5.34
CA ALA A 48 13.91 -0.82 -6.14
C ALA A 48 14.72 -1.34 -7.34
N GLY A 49 15.57 -2.34 -7.13
CA GLY A 49 16.30 -3.01 -8.22
C GLY A 49 15.36 -3.66 -9.23
N ALA A 50 14.34 -4.39 -8.77
CA ALA A 50 13.32 -4.99 -9.62
C ALA A 50 12.52 -3.94 -10.40
N TYR A 51 12.13 -2.83 -9.76
CA TYR A 51 11.42 -1.75 -10.42
C TYR A 51 12.26 -1.10 -11.54
N LEU A 52 13.53 -0.78 -11.27
CA LEU A 52 14.44 -0.20 -12.25
C LEU A 52 14.73 -1.16 -13.40
N SER A 53 14.93 -2.44 -13.11
CA SER A 53 15.03 -3.47 -14.15
C SER A 53 13.76 -3.54 -15.00
N GLY A 54 12.58 -3.48 -14.39
CA GLY A 54 11.31 -3.47 -15.13
C GLY A 54 11.02 -2.18 -15.90
N LEU A 55 11.68 -1.06 -15.58
CA LEU A 55 11.68 0.15 -16.39
C LEU A 55 12.64 0.00 -17.58
N ALA A 56 13.85 -0.51 -17.34
CA ALA A 56 14.82 -0.80 -18.39
C ALA A 56 14.23 -1.77 -19.43
N ASP A 57 13.61 -2.86 -18.99
CA ASP A 57 12.97 -3.85 -19.86
C ASP A 57 11.91 -3.18 -20.78
N ARG A 58 11.18 -2.18 -20.28
CA ARG A 58 10.17 -1.43 -21.06
C ARG A 58 10.78 -0.41 -22.04
N CYS A 59 11.87 0.25 -21.64
CA CYS A 59 12.57 1.19 -22.50
C CYS A 59 13.31 0.49 -23.64
N PHE A 60 13.85 -0.70 -23.39
CA PHE A 60 14.68 -1.44 -24.35
C PHE A 60 13.93 -2.54 -25.13
N ALA A 61 12.70 -2.90 -24.73
CA ALA A 61 11.83 -3.82 -25.47
C ALA A 61 10.35 -3.37 -25.45
N PRO A 62 10.01 -2.24 -26.10
CA PRO A 62 8.62 -1.81 -26.21
C PRO A 62 7.86 -2.73 -27.19
N GLY A 63 6.83 -3.44 -26.73
CA GLY A 63 5.90 -4.15 -27.64
C GLY A 63 5.42 -5.54 -27.23
N GLY A 64 5.72 -6.03 -26.02
CA GLY A 64 5.16 -7.31 -25.57
C GLY A 64 3.62 -7.25 -25.47
N ALA A 65 2.93 -8.13 -26.20
CA ALA A 65 1.52 -8.41 -25.93
C ALA A 65 1.33 -8.77 -24.44
N PRO A 66 0.20 -8.42 -23.81
CA PRO A 66 -0.05 -8.79 -22.43
C PRO A 66 0.10 -10.31 -22.29
N ALA A 67 1.00 -10.73 -21.40
CA ALA A 67 1.24 -12.15 -21.17
C ALA A 67 -0.09 -12.83 -20.80
N PRO A 68 -0.37 -14.02 -21.37
CA PRO A 68 -1.58 -14.75 -21.01
C PRO A 68 -1.61 -15.00 -19.49
N PRO A 69 -2.82 -15.05 -18.88
CA PRO A 69 -2.93 -15.34 -17.47
C PRO A 69 -2.24 -16.67 -17.14
N PRO A 70 -1.55 -16.77 -15.99
CA PRO A 70 -0.87 -18.00 -15.61
C PRO A 70 -1.88 -19.17 -15.59
N PRO A 71 -1.48 -20.41 -15.97
CA PRO A 71 -2.39 -21.56 -16.04
C PRO A 71 -3.21 -21.81 -14.76
N GLN A 72 -2.62 -21.48 -13.61
CA GLN A 72 -3.27 -21.55 -12.30
C GLN A 72 -4.53 -20.67 -12.21
N ALA A 73 -4.56 -19.51 -12.88
CA ALA A 73 -5.73 -18.62 -12.89
C ALA A 73 -6.94 -19.28 -13.58
N GLY A 74 -6.70 -20.08 -14.62
CA GLY A 74 -7.76 -20.84 -15.30
C GLY A 74 -8.42 -21.86 -14.37
N ALA A 75 -7.61 -22.71 -13.71
CA ALA A 75 -8.12 -23.70 -12.76
C ALA A 75 -8.87 -23.07 -11.57
N LEU A 76 -8.38 -21.94 -11.05
CA LEU A 76 -9.07 -21.18 -10.01
C LEU A 76 -10.41 -20.63 -10.51
N ALA A 77 -10.44 -20.07 -11.72
CA ALA A 77 -11.67 -19.57 -12.32
C ALA A 77 -12.69 -20.70 -12.52
N ASP A 78 -12.27 -21.88 -12.98
CA ASP A 78 -13.15 -23.07 -13.10
C ASP A 78 -13.72 -23.49 -11.74
N GLY A 79 -12.90 -23.46 -10.69
CA GLY A 79 -13.36 -23.71 -9.31
C GLY A 79 -14.40 -22.69 -8.83
N VAL A 80 -14.18 -21.40 -9.10
CA VAL A 80 -15.16 -20.34 -8.81
C VAL A 80 -16.45 -20.55 -9.59
N VAL A 81 -16.39 -20.80 -10.91
CA VAL A 81 -17.56 -21.05 -11.75
C VAL A 81 -18.36 -22.25 -11.23
N SER A 82 -17.68 -23.33 -10.85
CA SER A 82 -18.30 -24.52 -10.26
C SER A 82 -19.06 -24.17 -8.97
N LEU A 83 -18.45 -23.39 -8.07
CA LEU A 83 -19.11 -22.93 -6.85
C LEU A 83 -20.32 -22.04 -7.15
N LEU A 84 -20.19 -21.09 -8.07
CA LEU A 84 -21.27 -20.18 -8.46
C LEU A 84 -22.46 -20.96 -9.02
N ARG A 85 -22.24 -21.94 -9.91
CA ARG A 85 -23.31 -22.74 -10.52
C ARG A 85 -24.10 -23.57 -9.49
N ARG A 86 -23.44 -24.07 -8.45
CA ARG A 86 -24.07 -24.92 -7.43
C ARG A 86 -24.90 -24.13 -6.40
N THR A 87 -24.72 -22.82 -6.31
CA THR A 87 -25.16 -22.04 -5.15
C THR A 87 -26.18 -20.95 -5.46
N GLY A 88 -26.63 -20.86 -6.71
CA GLY A 88 -27.74 -19.98 -7.08
C GLY A 88 -27.68 -19.48 -8.53
N PRO A 89 -28.51 -18.49 -8.89
CA PRO A 89 -28.56 -17.89 -10.21
C PRO A 89 -27.21 -17.33 -10.65
N PHE A 90 -26.94 -17.32 -11.95
CA PHE A 90 -25.68 -16.82 -12.48
C PHE A 90 -25.47 -15.34 -12.14
N PRO A 91 -24.31 -14.94 -11.56
CA PRO A 91 -24.06 -13.54 -11.20
C PRO A 91 -23.78 -12.71 -12.44
N GLY A 92 -24.39 -11.54 -12.54
CA GLY A 92 -24.11 -10.56 -13.59
C GLY A 92 -23.06 -9.52 -13.16
N ARG A 93 -22.84 -9.35 -11.85
CA ARG A 93 -21.90 -8.36 -11.30
C ARG A 93 -21.03 -8.98 -10.22
N ILE A 94 -19.72 -8.96 -10.41
CA ILE A 94 -18.76 -9.60 -9.49
C ILE A 94 -17.74 -8.56 -9.02
N GLY A 95 -17.45 -8.55 -7.72
CA GLY A 95 -16.29 -7.82 -7.17
C GLY A 95 -15.13 -8.76 -6.87
N VAL A 96 -13.90 -8.38 -7.21
CA VAL A 96 -12.69 -9.14 -6.91
C VAL A 96 -11.70 -8.28 -6.13
N ASP A 97 -11.32 -8.74 -4.94
CA ASP A 97 -10.39 -8.07 -4.03
C ASP A 97 -9.31 -9.06 -3.55
N GLY A 98 -8.23 -8.53 -2.98
CA GLY A 98 -7.01 -9.21 -2.60
C GLY A 98 -5.79 -8.29 -2.72
N LEU A 99 -4.69 -8.68 -2.09
CA LEU A 99 -3.45 -7.90 -2.10
C LEU A 99 -2.93 -7.59 -3.51
N PRO A 100 -2.16 -6.50 -3.70
CA PRO A 100 -1.31 -6.37 -4.89
C PRO A 100 -0.46 -7.65 -5.07
N GLY A 101 -0.38 -8.18 -6.30
CA GLY A 101 0.34 -9.43 -6.58
C GLY A 101 -0.40 -10.73 -6.25
N SER A 102 -1.60 -10.70 -5.66
CA SER A 102 -2.37 -11.92 -5.33
C SER A 102 -2.94 -12.67 -6.54
N GLY A 103 -2.87 -12.07 -7.74
CA GLY A 103 -3.40 -12.66 -8.97
C GLY A 103 -4.82 -12.22 -9.35
N LYS A 104 -5.41 -11.23 -8.67
CA LYS A 104 -6.76 -10.69 -8.97
C LYS A 104 -7.02 -10.46 -10.45
N SER A 105 -6.21 -9.64 -11.11
CA SER A 105 -6.46 -9.28 -12.51
C SER A 105 -6.37 -10.50 -13.44
N SER A 106 -5.51 -11.48 -13.12
CA SER A 106 -5.44 -12.75 -13.85
C SER A 106 -6.67 -13.63 -13.63
N LEU A 107 -7.16 -13.72 -12.38
CA LEU A 107 -8.39 -14.44 -12.04
C LEU A 107 -9.62 -13.76 -12.69
N ALA A 108 -9.69 -12.43 -12.61
CA ALA A 108 -10.76 -11.63 -13.20
C ALA A 108 -10.81 -11.81 -14.72
N ALA A 109 -9.66 -11.77 -15.41
CA ALA A 109 -9.59 -12.06 -16.84
C ALA A 109 -10.09 -13.47 -17.18
N ALA A 110 -9.58 -14.49 -16.48
CA ALA A 110 -9.98 -15.88 -16.70
C ALA A 110 -11.48 -16.13 -16.40
N LEU A 111 -12.05 -15.42 -15.43
CA LEU A 111 -13.48 -15.43 -15.13
C LEU A 111 -14.29 -14.71 -16.19
N GLY A 112 -13.84 -13.55 -16.66
CA GLY A 112 -14.50 -12.78 -17.72
C GLY A 112 -14.68 -13.60 -18.98
N GLU A 113 -13.65 -14.35 -19.39
CA GLU A 113 -13.72 -15.29 -20.51
C GLU A 113 -14.75 -16.40 -20.30
N ARG A 114 -14.75 -17.04 -19.12
CA ARG A 114 -15.64 -18.18 -18.81
C ARG A 114 -17.10 -17.79 -18.62
N LEU A 115 -17.33 -16.57 -18.14
CA LEU A 115 -18.64 -16.07 -17.75
C LEU A 115 -19.20 -15.07 -18.77
N CYS A 116 -18.45 -14.74 -19.82
CA CYS A 116 -18.75 -13.69 -20.78
C CYS A 116 -19.04 -12.34 -20.09
N LEU A 117 -18.18 -11.96 -19.15
CA LEU A 117 -18.28 -10.70 -18.39
C LEU A 117 -17.12 -9.76 -18.74
N ASP A 118 -17.40 -8.47 -18.81
CA ASP A 118 -16.38 -7.43 -18.99
C ASP A 118 -15.53 -7.28 -17.72
N VAL A 119 -14.22 -7.15 -17.86
CA VAL A 119 -13.33 -6.87 -16.72
C VAL A 119 -13.06 -5.37 -16.60
N VAL A 120 -13.42 -4.79 -15.46
CA VAL A 120 -13.22 -3.40 -15.11
C VAL A 120 -12.15 -3.29 -14.03
N CYS A 121 -10.91 -3.02 -14.46
CA CYS A 121 -9.79 -2.73 -13.57
C CYS A 121 -9.89 -1.31 -13.02
N LEU A 122 -9.90 -1.17 -11.69
CA LEU A 122 -10.05 0.10 -11.02
C LEU A 122 -8.71 0.70 -10.52
N ASP A 123 -7.57 0.06 -10.81
CA ASP A 123 -6.24 0.45 -10.26
C ASP A 123 -5.81 1.88 -10.65
N HIS A 124 -6.37 2.44 -11.71
CA HIS A 124 -6.12 3.81 -12.18
C HIS A 124 -7.25 4.78 -11.84
N THR A 125 -8.20 4.36 -11.00
CA THR A 125 -9.33 5.16 -10.59
C THR A 125 -9.17 5.62 -9.14
N ASN A 126 -9.70 6.81 -8.82
CA ASN A 126 -9.69 7.30 -7.45
C ASN A 126 -10.80 6.63 -6.62
N LEU A 127 -10.47 5.60 -5.85
CA LEU A 127 -11.44 4.91 -4.98
C LEU A 127 -11.87 5.69 -3.74
N ASP A 128 -11.31 6.87 -3.50
CA ASP A 128 -11.75 7.76 -2.42
C ASP A 128 -13.09 8.43 -2.75
N LYS A 129 -13.59 8.23 -3.99
CA LYS A 129 -14.92 8.63 -4.45
C LYS A 129 -15.73 7.37 -4.78
N PRO A 130 -17.06 7.39 -4.54
CA PRO A 130 -17.94 6.29 -4.94
C PRO A 130 -17.79 5.97 -6.43
N ARG A 131 -17.69 4.68 -6.74
CA ARG A 131 -17.64 4.15 -8.09
C ARG A 131 -18.94 3.45 -8.45
N ASP A 132 -19.31 3.57 -9.71
CA ASP A 132 -20.45 2.87 -10.25
C ASP A 132 -20.12 1.37 -10.40
N LEU A 133 -20.72 0.57 -9.53
CA LEU A 133 -20.66 -0.90 -9.56
C LEU A 133 -21.96 -1.53 -10.11
N HIS A 134 -22.86 -0.72 -10.69
CA HIS A 134 -24.12 -1.19 -11.27
C HIS A 134 -23.99 -1.71 -12.70
N ARG A 135 -22.83 -1.49 -13.35
CA ARG A 135 -22.58 -1.96 -14.72
C ARG A 135 -22.94 -3.45 -14.82
N PRO A 136 -23.92 -3.83 -15.65
CA PRO A 136 -24.30 -5.22 -15.81
C PRO A 136 -23.20 -5.98 -16.55
N PHE A 137 -23.16 -7.29 -16.32
CA PHE A 137 -22.23 -8.22 -16.96
C PHE A 137 -20.75 -7.83 -16.80
N ALA A 138 -20.36 -7.44 -15.58
CA ALA A 138 -19.04 -6.91 -15.29
C ALA A 138 -18.39 -7.52 -14.04
N ILE A 139 -17.06 -7.63 -14.09
CA ILE A 139 -16.18 -7.96 -12.99
C ILE A 139 -15.39 -6.71 -12.63
N HIS A 140 -15.67 -6.13 -11.46
CA HIS A 140 -14.93 -5.00 -10.91
C HIS A 140 -13.79 -5.53 -10.04
N GLU A 141 -12.56 -5.10 -10.29
CA GLU A 141 -11.41 -5.56 -9.52
C GLU A 141 -10.55 -4.41 -9.01
N HIS A 142 -10.20 -4.49 -7.72
CA HIS A 142 -9.25 -3.60 -7.08
C HIS A 142 -8.73 -4.20 -5.78
N HIS A 143 -7.54 -3.79 -5.37
CA HIS A 143 -6.93 -4.21 -4.11
C HIS A 143 -7.54 -3.54 -2.86
N ARG A 144 -8.43 -2.56 -3.03
CA ARG A 144 -9.17 -1.81 -1.98
C ARG A 144 -10.70 -1.82 -2.18
N LEU A 145 -11.22 -2.64 -3.11
CA LEU A 145 -12.63 -2.61 -3.52
C LEU A 145 -13.59 -2.73 -2.32
N LEU A 146 -13.45 -3.80 -1.54
CA LEU A 146 -14.33 -4.10 -0.40
C LEU A 146 -14.12 -3.15 0.79
N ARG A 147 -13.00 -2.42 0.81
CA ARG A 147 -12.62 -1.51 1.90
C ARG A 147 -13.16 -0.11 1.70
N THR A 148 -13.51 0.25 0.46
CA THR A 148 -13.77 1.64 0.08
C THR A 148 -15.10 1.84 -0.63
N GLN A 149 -15.62 0.83 -1.31
CA GLN A 149 -16.83 0.97 -2.15
C GLN A 149 -18.05 0.32 -1.51
N ASP A 150 -19.23 0.85 -1.83
CA ASP A 150 -20.49 0.18 -1.56
C ASP A 150 -20.63 -1.04 -2.48
N ILE A 151 -20.55 -2.22 -1.89
CA ILE A 151 -20.65 -3.50 -2.61
C ILE A 151 -22.08 -4.00 -2.79
N ALA A 152 -23.09 -3.27 -2.31
CA ALA A 152 -24.50 -3.67 -2.43
C ALA A 152 -24.95 -3.99 -3.88
N PRO A 153 -24.46 -3.30 -4.94
CA PRO A 153 -24.86 -3.61 -6.31
C PRO A 153 -24.36 -4.97 -6.85
N LEU A 154 -23.36 -5.58 -6.23
CA LEU A 154 -22.70 -6.80 -6.71
C LEU A 154 -23.49 -8.06 -6.36
N ASP A 155 -23.48 -9.06 -7.24
CA ASP A 155 -24.16 -10.35 -7.00
C ASP A 155 -23.26 -11.35 -6.28
N ALA A 156 -21.95 -11.22 -6.45
CA ALA A 156 -20.93 -11.99 -5.76
C ALA A 156 -19.70 -11.13 -5.46
N ILE A 157 -19.04 -11.41 -4.34
CA ILE A 157 -17.72 -10.88 -4.02
C ILE A 157 -16.72 -12.04 -3.90
N ILE A 158 -15.53 -11.83 -4.42
CA ILE A 158 -14.40 -12.75 -4.39
C ILE A 158 -13.26 -12.05 -3.67
N TYR A 159 -12.65 -12.76 -2.72
CA TYR A 159 -11.49 -12.31 -1.98
C TYR A 159 -10.36 -13.33 -2.11
N ILE A 160 -9.21 -12.89 -2.60
CA ILE A 160 -8.00 -13.71 -2.68
C ILE A 160 -7.21 -13.54 -1.39
N ASP A 161 -7.43 -14.47 -0.47
CA ASP A 161 -6.87 -14.55 0.89
C ASP A 161 -5.44 -15.11 0.88
N ASP A 162 -4.61 -14.54 0.02
CA ASP A 162 -3.25 -15.02 -0.19
C ASP A 162 -2.32 -14.59 0.97
N PRO A 163 -1.36 -15.43 1.37
CA PRO A 163 -0.33 -15.03 2.34
C PRO A 163 0.45 -13.81 1.85
N VAL A 164 0.79 -12.90 2.77
CA VAL A 164 1.49 -11.64 2.46
C VAL A 164 2.80 -11.92 1.73
N GLU A 165 3.57 -12.88 2.23
CA GLU A 165 4.88 -13.25 1.73
C GLU A 165 4.79 -13.77 0.29
N ALA A 166 3.75 -14.58 0.00
CA ALA A 166 3.51 -15.12 -1.33
C ALA A 166 3.12 -14.02 -2.32
N ALA A 167 2.26 -13.08 -1.92
CA ALA A 167 1.89 -11.92 -2.72
C ALA A 167 3.11 -11.04 -3.02
N MET A 168 3.91 -10.73 -1.99
CA MET A 168 5.13 -9.92 -2.12
C MET A 168 6.16 -10.57 -3.05
N ALA A 169 6.42 -11.87 -2.90
CA ALA A 169 7.32 -12.62 -3.77
C ALA A 169 6.90 -12.55 -5.25
N ARG A 170 5.59 -12.61 -5.53
CA ARG A 170 5.06 -12.47 -6.89
C ARG A 170 5.19 -11.05 -7.42
N VAL A 171 4.98 -10.02 -6.61
CA VAL A 171 5.23 -8.62 -7.02
C VAL A 171 6.69 -8.44 -7.39
N LEU A 172 7.61 -8.95 -6.57
CA LEU A 172 9.05 -8.85 -6.81
C LEU A 172 9.45 -9.54 -8.13
N THR A 173 8.97 -10.78 -8.33
CA THR A 173 9.26 -11.57 -9.54
C THR A 173 8.73 -10.90 -10.81
N ARG A 174 7.55 -10.29 -10.75
CA ARG A 174 6.93 -9.60 -11.89
C ARG A 174 7.63 -8.29 -12.25
N LYS A 175 8.46 -7.73 -11.36
CA LYS A 175 9.15 -6.42 -11.46
C LYS A 175 8.23 -5.20 -11.56
N ARG A 176 7.10 -5.30 -12.24
CA ARG A 176 6.07 -4.26 -12.36
C ARG A 176 5.39 -4.04 -11.02
N GLY A 177 5.41 -2.80 -10.55
CA GLY A 177 4.83 -2.42 -9.26
C GLY A 177 5.70 -2.82 -8.07
N ALA A 178 6.96 -3.23 -8.27
CA ALA A 178 7.84 -3.60 -7.16
C ALA A 178 8.05 -2.48 -6.14
N TYR A 179 7.99 -1.21 -6.56
CA TYR A 179 8.02 -0.06 -5.64
C TYR A 179 6.95 -0.13 -4.53
N LEU A 180 5.81 -0.82 -4.77
CA LEU A 180 4.76 -1.00 -3.78
C LEU A 180 5.26 -1.75 -2.54
N LEU A 181 6.25 -2.64 -2.68
CA LEU A 181 6.83 -3.37 -1.55
C LEU A 181 7.57 -2.46 -0.56
N GLU A 182 8.05 -1.31 -1.04
CA GLU A 182 8.77 -0.36 -0.19
C GLU A 182 7.84 0.66 0.46
N ILE A 183 6.70 0.94 -0.18
CA ILE A 183 5.79 2.00 0.28
C ILE A 183 4.57 1.47 1.00
N LEU A 184 4.05 0.28 0.67
CA LEU A 184 2.83 -0.26 1.29
C LEU A 184 3.15 -1.20 2.44
N ASP A 185 2.39 -1.09 3.50
CA ASP A 185 2.27 -2.10 4.56
C ASP A 185 1.29 -3.18 4.09
N PHE A 186 1.81 -4.25 3.49
CA PHE A 186 1.01 -5.37 2.98
C PHE A 186 0.28 -6.11 4.10
N THR A 187 0.86 -6.18 5.30
CA THR A 187 0.25 -6.82 6.47
C THR A 187 -0.99 -6.06 6.92
N LEU A 188 -0.87 -4.74 7.06
CA LEU A 188 -2.00 -3.86 7.32
C LEU A 188 -3.06 -3.98 6.21
N HIS A 189 -2.62 -3.94 4.95
CA HIS A 189 -3.52 -4.02 3.81
C HIS A 189 -4.32 -5.33 3.79
N LYS A 190 -3.68 -6.44 4.13
CA LYS A 190 -4.30 -7.76 4.29
C LYS A 190 -5.31 -7.73 5.43
N ARG A 191 -4.88 -7.30 6.61
CA ARG A 191 -5.71 -7.27 7.83
C ARG A 191 -7.01 -6.51 7.62
N ILE A 192 -6.96 -5.32 7.01
CA ILE A 192 -8.16 -4.53 6.72
C ILE A 192 -9.04 -5.22 5.66
N GLY A 193 -8.45 -5.91 4.69
CA GLY A 193 -9.18 -6.70 3.69
C GLY A 193 -9.91 -7.91 4.28
N ASP A 194 -9.23 -8.64 5.16
CA ASP A 194 -9.78 -9.79 5.86
C ASP A 194 -10.99 -9.38 6.71
N LEU A 195 -10.91 -8.23 7.41
CA LEU A 195 -12.02 -7.65 8.15
C LEU A 195 -13.19 -7.28 7.24
N ALA A 196 -12.93 -6.55 6.14
CA ALA A 196 -13.97 -6.14 5.20
C ALA A 196 -14.73 -7.33 4.62
N PHE A 197 -14.00 -8.37 4.17
CA PHE A 197 -14.62 -9.57 3.65
C PHE A 197 -15.36 -10.37 4.74
N ALA A 198 -14.81 -10.46 5.95
CA ALA A 198 -15.45 -11.18 7.06
C ALA A 198 -16.81 -10.56 7.44
N LEU A 199 -16.88 -9.23 7.48
CA LEU A 199 -18.06 -8.46 7.91
C LEU A 199 -19.13 -8.29 6.82
N ALA A 200 -18.81 -8.51 5.55
CA ALA A 200 -19.83 -8.62 4.52
C ALA A 200 -20.67 -9.89 4.73
N ASP A 201 -21.99 -9.81 4.75
CA ASP A 201 -22.85 -10.97 4.93
C ASP A 201 -22.78 -11.96 3.75
N GLY A 202 -23.33 -13.16 3.95
CA GLY A 202 -23.42 -14.20 2.94
C GLY A 202 -22.60 -15.44 3.26
N LEU A 203 -23.00 -16.56 2.64
CA LEU A 203 -22.33 -17.84 2.82
C LEU A 203 -20.92 -17.78 2.22
N ALA A 204 -19.92 -17.90 3.08
CA ALA A 204 -18.52 -17.97 2.65
C ALA A 204 -18.22 -19.35 2.07
N LEU A 205 -17.74 -19.36 0.83
CA LEU A 205 -17.34 -20.56 0.10
C LEU A 205 -15.87 -20.41 -0.29
N THR A 206 -15.15 -21.53 -0.31
CA THR A 206 -13.72 -21.55 -0.64
C THR A 206 -13.50 -22.49 -1.82
N VAL A 207 -12.72 -22.06 -2.81
CA VAL A 207 -12.28 -22.94 -3.90
C VAL A 207 -11.29 -23.95 -3.32
N PRO A 208 -11.55 -25.27 -3.39
CA PRO A 208 -10.72 -26.29 -2.75
C PRO A 208 -9.25 -26.17 -3.12
N GLY A 209 -8.36 -26.30 -2.12
CA GLY A 209 -6.91 -26.23 -2.31
C GLY A 209 -6.38 -24.85 -2.69
N SER A 210 -7.14 -23.77 -2.46
CA SER A 210 -6.73 -22.42 -2.83
C SER A 210 -7.03 -21.37 -1.76
N ALA A 211 -6.46 -20.18 -1.96
CA ALA A 211 -6.74 -18.97 -1.18
C ALA A 211 -7.97 -18.19 -1.67
N VAL A 212 -8.69 -18.67 -2.69
CA VAL A 212 -9.84 -17.94 -3.27
C VAL A 212 -11.09 -18.24 -2.46
N ARG A 213 -11.62 -17.19 -1.84
CA ARG A 213 -12.87 -17.20 -1.08
C ARG A 213 -13.91 -16.37 -1.80
N LEU A 214 -15.18 -16.74 -1.68
CA LEU A 214 -16.28 -16.00 -2.27
C LEU A 214 -17.50 -15.96 -1.35
N LYS A 215 -18.27 -14.88 -1.45
CA LYS A 215 -19.60 -14.75 -0.85
C LYS A 215 -20.59 -14.36 -1.94
N ARG A 216 -21.75 -15.00 -1.95
CA ARG A 216 -22.89 -14.56 -2.75
C ARG A 216 -23.70 -13.54 -1.99
N ARG A 217 -24.30 -12.60 -2.72
CA ARG A 217 -25.19 -11.60 -2.15
C ARG A 217 -26.43 -12.27 -1.53
N PRO A 218 -26.70 -12.06 -0.23
CA PRO A 218 -27.96 -12.45 0.39
C PRO A 218 -29.16 -11.67 -0.16
N ALA A 219 -30.38 -12.13 0.10
CA ALA A 219 -31.60 -11.43 -0.32
C ALA A 219 -31.71 -10.01 0.28
N ASP A 220 -31.26 -9.83 1.52
CA ASP A 220 -31.16 -8.55 2.23
C ASP A 220 -29.88 -7.76 1.91
N GLY A 221 -29.07 -8.24 0.96
CA GLY A 221 -27.79 -7.65 0.58
C GLY A 221 -26.65 -7.97 1.54
N TYR A 222 -25.47 -7.43 1.26
CA TYR A 222 -24.27 -7.72 2.07
C TYR A 222 -24.29 -7.09 3.46
N ARG A 223 -25.11 -6.06 3.70
CA ARG A 223 -25.15 -5.26 4.95
C ARG A 223 -23.78 -4.87 5.53
N HIS A 224 -22.72 -4.87 4.72
CA HIS A 224 -21.34 -4.74 5.16
C HIS A 224 -21.10 -3.45 5.96
N ARG A 225 -21.68 -2.32 5.52
CA ARG A 225 -21.63 -1.06 6.26
C ARG A 225 -22.25 -1.18 7.65
N GLN A 226 -23.48 -1.68 7.73
CA GLN A 226 -24.18 -1.86 9.01
C GLN A 226 -23.39 -2.78 9.94
N ARG A 227 -22.89 -3.92 9.44
CA ARG A 227 -22.07 -4.87 10.21
C ARG A 227 -20.79 -4.25 10.76
N ILE A 228 -20.15 -3.37 9.98
CA ILE A 228 -18.96 -2.64 10.41
C ILE A 228 -19.32 -1.64 11.50
N ASP A 229 -20.38 -0.85 11.32
CA ASP A 229 -20.84 0.12 12.30
C ASP A 229 -21.21 -0.55 13.64
N ASP A 230 -21.96 -1.66 13.59
CA ASP A 230 -22.32 -2.47 14.76
C ASP A 230 -21.07 -2.99 15.49
N ALA A 231 -20.12 -3.58 14.75
CA ALA A 231 -18.88 -4.09 15.33
C ALA A 231 -17.99 -2.99 15.95
N VAL A 232 -18.04 -1.76 15.43
CA VAL A 232 -17.32 -0.61 15.99
C VAL A 232 -17.96 -0.22 17.32
N ALA A 233 -19.29 -0.14 17.37
CA ALA A 233 -20.04 0.18 18.57
C ALA A 233 -19.84 -0.87 19.67
N GLU A 234 -19.84 -2.17 19.32
CA GLU A 234 -19.57 -3.28 20.25
C GLU A 234 -18.19 -3.18 20.92
N ARG A 235 -17.22 -2.50 20.29
CA ARG A 235 -15.88 -2.26 20.83
C ARG A 235 -15.75 -0.93 21.56
N GLY A 236 -16.85 -0.22 21.78
CA GLY A 236 -16.88 1.11 22.40
C GLY A 236 -16.35 2.22 21.49
N GLY A 237 -16.25 1.97 20.18
CA GLY A 237 -15.91 2.99 19.19
C GLY A 237 -17.15 3.72 18.67
N ASP A 238 -16.92 4.70 17.82
CA ASP A 238 -17.97 5.41 17.08
C ASP A 238 -17.63 5.36 15.58
N ALA A 239 -18.61 5.00 14.74
CA ALA A 239 -18.49 4.93 13.28
C ALA A 239 -19.24 6.08 12.58
N ALA A 240 -19.99 6.92 13.31
CA ALA A 240 -20.77 8.00 12.74
C ALA A 240 -19.89 8.97 11.96
N GLY A 241 -20.35 9.38 10.78
CA GLY A 241 -19.65 10.31 9.88
C GLY A 241 -18.37 9.76 9.23
N ARG A 242 -17.95 8.52 9.54
CA ARG A 242 -16.73 7.92 8.99
C ARG A 242 -17.02 7.17 7.71
N SER A 243 -16.03 7.15 6.82
CA SER A 243 -16.02 6.27 5.65
C SER A 243 -15.95 4.80 6.08
N LEU A 244 -16.28 3.91 5.14
CA LEU A 244 -16.17 2.47 5.33
C LEU A 244 -14.76 2.06 5.75
N GLU A 245 -13.75 2.65 5.11
CA GLU A 245 -12.35 2.36 5.34
C GLU A 245 -11.92 2.81 6.74
N GLU A 246 -12.27 4.05 7.14
CA GLU A 246 -11.94 4.57 8.48
C GLU A 246 -12.56 3.73 9.60
N ALA A 247 -13.80 3.27 9.42
CA ALA A 247 -14.46 2.39 10.38
C ALA A 247 -13.74 1.03 10.49
N LEU A 248 -13.26 0.46 9.38
CA LEU A 248 -12.44 -0.75 9.40
C LEU A 248 -11.09 -0.54 10.12
N PHE A 249 -10.47 0.63 9.98
CA PHE A 249 -9.26 0.97 10.73
C PHE A 249 -9.51 1.02 12.24
N LEU A 250 -10.63 1.59 12.68
CA LEU A 250 -11.04 1.56 14.08
C LEU A 250 -11.23 0.12 14.59
N LEU A 251 -11.87 -0.74 13.79
CA LEU A 251 -12.01 -2.17 14.10
C LEU A 251 -10.67 -2.90 14.16
N ALA A 252 -9.65 -2.42 13.47
CA ALA A 252 -8.30 -2.94 13.60
C ALA A 252 -7.56 -2.39 14.85
N GLY A 253 -8.20 -1.57 15.68
CA GLY A 253 -7.57 -0.93 16.83
C GLY A 253 -6.55 0.14 16.43
N LEU A 254 -6.75 0.76 15.26
CA LEU A 254 -5.88 1.78 14.70
C LEU A 254 -6.61 3.13 14.66
N ALA A 255 -5.84 4.22 14.56
CA ALA A 255 -6.41 5.53 14.25
C ALA A 255 -7.17 5.47 12.90
N PRO A 256 -8.28 6.20 12.74
CA PRO A 256 -9.01 6.24 11.48
C PRO A 256 -8.11 6.82 10.39
N ARG A 257 -8.02 6.11 9.27
CA ARG A 257 -7.25 6.51 8.09
C ARG A 257 -8.07 6.22 6.85
N HIS A 258 -7.78 6.98 5.80
CA HIS A 258 -8.48 6.88 4.54
C HIS A 258 -7.50 7.10 3.38
N GLY A 259 -7.80 6.51 2.23
CA GLY A 259 -7.03 6.72 1.01
C GLY A 259 -5.85 5.77 0.86
N PHE A 260 -5.14 5.90 -0.25
CA PHE A 260 -3.94 5.11 -0.52
C PHE A 260 -2.87 5.30 0.57
N THR A 261 -2.74 6.52 1.10
CA THR A 261 -1.75 6.86 2.12
C THR A 261 -2.00 6.18 3.47
N ALA A 262 -3.22 5.70 3.73
CA ALA A 262 -3.58 4.97 4.94
C ALA A 262 -2.74 3.71 5.18
N TYR A 263 -2.26 3.12 4.09
CA TYR A 263 -1.52 1.86 4.05
C TYR A 263 -0.01 2.07 3.86
N LEU A 264 0.50 3.30 3.95
CA LEU A 264 1.92 3.53 3.78
C LEU A 264 2.71 2.99 4.97
N ASN A 265 3.81 2.29 4.67
CA ASN A 265 4.79 1.88 5.67
C ASN A 265 5.67 3.07 6.06
N ALA A 266 5.26 3.81 7.10
CA ALA A 266 6.00 4.96 7.60
C ALA A 266 7.42 4.60 8.08
N GLN A 267 7.65 3.38 8.55
CA GLN A 267 8.97 2.92 9.00
C GLN A 267 9.93 2.70 7.82
N ALA A 268 9.42 2.17 6.70
CA ALA A 268 10.21 1.99 5.47
C ALA A 268 10.66 3.32 4.85
N LEU A 269 9.92 4.41 5.09
CA LEU A 269 10.29 5.76 4.64
C LEU A 269 11.25 6.45 5.61
N THR A 270 11.16 6.19 6.92
CA THR A 270 11.93 6.93 7.94
C THR A 270 13.26 6.27 8.30
N ALA A 271 13.30 4.95 8.48
CA ALA A 271 14.52 4.24 8.87
C ALA A 271 15.65 4.41 7.85
N ASP A 272 15.32 4.45 6.56
CA ASP A 272 16.32 4.61 5.49
C ASP A 272 16.73 6.06 5.26
N LEU A 273 15.81 7.02 5.38
CA LEU A 273 16.14 8.44 5.29
C LEU A 273 17.05 8.86 6.45
N PHE A 274 16.70 8.48 7.68
CA PHE A 274 17.50 8.83 8.85
C PHE A 274 18.76 7.99 9.00
N GLY A 275 18.73 6.71 8.61
CA GLY A 275 19.92 5.86 8.58
C GLY A 275 20.96 6.36 7.58
N ALA A 276 20.57 6.73 6.36
CA ALA A 276 21.49 7.28 5.36
C ALA A 276 22.10 8.62 5.80
N LEU A 277 21.31 9.45 6.49
CA LEU A 277 21.81 10.69 7.09
C LEU A 277 22.78 10.41 8.25
N ALA A 278 22.48 9.44 9.13
CA ALA A 278 23.31 9.09 10.28
C ALA A 278 24.69 8.55 9.87
N ASP A 279 24.76 7.71 8.83
CA ASP A 279 26.04 7.17 8.34
C ASP A 279 26.89 8.19 7.56
N CYS A 280 26.28 9.30 7.15
CA CYS A 280 26.99 10.41 6.51
C CYS A 280 27.38 11.53 7.49
N LEU A 281 26.94 11.46 8.74
CA LEU A 281 27.37 12.38 9.79
C LEU A 281 28.70 11.87 10.39
N PRO A 282 29.78 12.66 10.37
CA PRO A 282 31.01 12.28 11.05
C PRO A 282 30.72 12.07 12.55
N GLY A 283 31.24 10.98 13.12
CA GLY A 283 31.05 10.57 14.53
C GLY A 283 31.52 11.57 15.60
N SER A 284 31.89 12.79 15.20
CA SER A 284 32.19 13.93 16.08
C SER A 284 30.95 14.75 16.46
N VAL A 285 29.80 14.60 15.79
CA VAL A 285 28.58 15.40 16.06
C VAL A 285 27.58 14.68 16.98
N LEU A 286 27.51 13.35 16.94
CA LEU A 286 26.73 12.54 17.88
C LEU A 286 27.68 11.98 18.94
N GLY A 287 27.83 12.74 20.02
CA GLY A 287 28.89 12.58 21.00
C GLY A 287 29.20 11.14 21.41
N ARG A 288 30.50 10.86 21.51
CA ARG A 288 31.05 9.99 22.54
C ARG A 288 30.35 10.28 23.87
N ARG A 289 29.32 9.52 24.22
CA ARG A 289 29.00 9.31 25.62
C ARG A 289 30.15 8.50 26.19
N GLY A 290 30.91 9.17 27.05
CA GLY A 290 31.99 8.58 27.80
C GLY A 290 31.52 7.35 28.59
N ARG A 291 32.52 6.54 28.89
CA ARG A 291 32.47 5.46 29.88
C ARG A 291 31.87 5.91 31.20
#